data_AF-A0A4Q9H1U9-F1
#
_entry.id   AF-A0A4Q9H1U9-F1
#
_cell.length_a   1.000
_cell.length_b   1.000
_cell.length_c   1.000
_cell.angle_alpha   90.00
_cell.angle_beta   90.00
_cell.angle_gamma   90.00
#
_symmetry.space_group_name_H-M   'P 1'
#
loop_
_entity.id
_entity.type
_entity.pdbx_description
1 polymer ?
#
loop_
_entity_poly.entity_id
_entity_poly.type
_entity_poly.pdbx_seq_one_letter_code
_entity_poly.pdbx_strand_id
1 'polypeptide(L)' 'MNDRVDHVLLEAMQLAPAERSMVVLSLLDSLQGASDSDEAVVASWIAEARSRHDDLVSGRVQGMTADEFSSWFKSL' A
#
# COMPACT_ATOMS: atom_id res chain seq x y z
N MET A 1 -7.24 -6.25 21.20
CA MET A 1 -8.35 -5.74 20.37
C MET A 1 -8.38 -4.22 20.57
N ASN A 2 -8.70 -3.43 19.54
CA ASN A 2 -8.62 -1.97 19.62
C ASN A 2 -9.95 -1.44 20.15
N ASP A 3 -9.99 -0.93 21.39
CA ASP A 3 -11.20 -0.49 22.08
C ASP A 3 -12.07 0.47 21.26
N ARG A 4 -11.43 1.29 20.41
CA ARG A 4 -12.13 2.21 19.49
C ARG A 4 -12.88 1.45 18.39
N VAL A 5 -12.28 0.40 17.85
CA VAL A 5 -12.87 -0.42 16.78
C VAL A 5 -14.03 -1.24 17.33
N ASP A 6 -13.87 -1.81 18.53
CA ASP A 6 -14.90 -2.61 19.18
C ASP A 6 -16.14 -1.77 19.53
N HIS A 7 -15.93 -0.52 19.96
CA HIS A 7 -17.03 0.42 20.23
C HIS A 7 -17.83 0.77 18.97
N VAL A 8 -17.14 1.08 17.86
CA VAL A 8 -17.78 1.39 16.57
C VAL A 8 -18.57 0.20 16.01
N LEU A 9 -18.04 -1.01 16.17
CA LEU A 9 -18.74 -2.24 15.75
C LEU A 9 -20.01 -2.47 16.57
N LEU A 10 -19.95 -2.26 17.89
CA LEU A 10 -21.11 -2.39 18.76
C LEU A 10 -22.21 -1.38 18.40
N GLU A 11 -21.84 -0.13 18.11
CA GLU A 11 -22.80 0.90 17.67
C GLU A 11 -23.43 0.55 16.32
N ALA A 12 -22.62 0.12 15.34
CA ALA A 12 -23.11 -0.29 14.04
C ALA A 12 -24.08 -1.48 14.14
N MET A 13 -23.88 -2.40 15.09
CA MET A 13 -24.79 -3.53 15.30
C MET A 13 -26.17 -3.12 15.86
N GLN A 14 -26.28 -1.97 16.54
CA GLN A 14 -27.56 -1.45 17.06
C GLN A 14 -28.45 -0.80 15.99
N LEU A 15 -27.89 -0.48 14.81
CA LEU A 15 -28.63 0.15 13.73
C LEU A 15 -29.67 -0.78 13.09
N ALA A 16 -30.71 -0.19 12.49
CA ALA A 16 -31.68 -0.95 11.72
C ALA A 16 -31.01 -1.62 10.49
N PRO A 17 -31.57 -2.71 9.96
CA PRO A 17 -30.96 -3.43 8.84
C PRO A 17 -30.64 -2.55 7.62
N ALA A 18 -31.52 -1.60 7.29
CA ALA A 18 -31.31 -0.67 6.17
C ALA A 18 -30.15 0.32 6.45
N GLU A 19 -30.05 0.82 7.68
CA GLU A 19 -29.01 1.76 8.11
C GLU A 19 -27.64 1.08 8.16
N ARG A 20 -27.56 -0.17 8.64
CA ARG A 20 -26.33 -0.97 8.58
C ARG A 20 -25.83 -1.16 7.16
N SER A 21 -26.74 -1.47 6.22
CA SER A 21 -26.38 -1.60 4.81
C SER A 21 -25.83 -0.31 4.23
N MET A 22 -26.40 0.85 4.60
CA MET A 22 -25.86 2.15 4.17
C MET A 22 -24.46 2.41 4.72
N VAL A 23 -24.22 2.12 6.01
CA VAL A 23 -22.88 2.27 6.62
C VAL A 23 -21.84 1.39 5.92
N VAL A 24 -22.17 0.13 5.63
CA VAL A 24 -21.26 -0.78 4.91
C VAL A 24 -20.94 -0.26 3.50
N LEU A 25 -21.94 0.22 2.77
CA LEU A 25 -21.73 0.79 1.43
C LEU A 25 -20.86 2.04 1.46
N SER A 26 -21.10 2.95 2.41
CA SER A 26 -20.26 4.15 2.59
C SER A 26 -18.83 3.82 3.00
N LEU A 27 -18.62 2.77 3.80
CA LEU A 27 -17.28 2.29 4.14
C LEU A 27 -16.56 1.73 2.91
N LEU A 28 -17.24 0.92 2.10
CA LEU A 28 -16.67 0.39 0.86
C LEU A 28 -16.31 1.51 -0.13
N ASP A 29 -17.16 2.52 -0.26
CA ASP A 29 -16.91 3.71 -1.09
C ASP A 29 -15.71 4.52 -0.58
N SER A 30 -15.59 4.69 0.75
CA SER A 30 -14.45 5.39 1.35
C SER A 30 -13.11 4.70 1.08
N LEU A 31 -13.10 3.36 0.96
CA LEU A 31 -11.90 2.60 0.63
C LEU A 31 -11.53 2.73 -0.85
N GLN A 32 -12.51 2.86 -1.74
CA GLN A 32 -12.26 3.08 -3.17
C GLN A 32 -11.61 4.44 -3.46
N GLY A 33 -11.83 5.44 -2.59
CA GLY A 33 -11.19 6.75 -2.67
C GLY A 33 -9.92 6.92 -1.82
N ALA A 34 -9.53 5.91 -1.04
CA ALA A 34 -8.44 5.99 -0.06
C ALA A 34 -7.18 5.18 -0.44
N SER A 35 -7.12 4.56 -1.61
CA SER A 35 -5.80 4.27 -2.17
C SER A 35 -5.17 5.62 -2.51
N ASP A 36 -3.91 5.83 -2.11
CA ASP A 36 -3.05 6.71 -2.91
C ASP A 36 -3.35 6.32 -4.36
N SER A 37 -3.91 7.25 -5.15
CA SER A 37 -4.45 6.90 -6.46
C SER A 37 -3.43 6.03 -7.17
N ASP A 38 -3.85 4.96 -7.85
CA ASP A 38 -2.90 4.07 -8.53
C ASP A 38 -1.88 4.87 -9.36
N GLU A 39 -2.28 6.05 -9.84
CA GLU A 39 -1.44 7.10 -10.44
C GLU A 39 -0.31 7.63 -9.55
N ALA A 40 -0.55 7.97 -8.28
CA ALA A 40 0.48 8.42 -7.32
C ALA A 40 1.49 7.31 -7.01
N VAL A 41 1.03 6.06 -6.88
CA VAL A 41 1.89 4.89 -6.71
C VAL A 41 2.73 4.68 -7.97
N VAL A 42 2.12 4.73 -9.15
CA VAL A 42 2.81 4.63 -10.44
C VAL A 42 3.83 5.75 -10.62
N ALA A 43 3.48 6.99 -10.29
CA ALA A 43 4.38 8.14 -10.35
C ALA A 43 5.60 7.95 -9.43
N SER A 44 5.38 7.42 -8.23
CA SER A 44 6.46 7.11 -7.27
C SER A 44 7.39 6.01 -7.81
N TRP A 45 6.85 4.96 -8.42
CA TRP A 45 7.66 3.93 -9.07
C TRP A 45 8.46 4.45 -10.27
N ILE A 46 7.88 5.34 -11.08
CA ILE A 46 8.58 5.98 -12.19
C ILE A 46 9.74 6.85 -11.66
N ALA A 47 9.52 7.62 -10.60
CA ALA A 47 10.55 8.44 -9.98
C ALA A 47 11.70 7.59 -9.43
N GLU A 48 11.39 6.50 -8.74
CA GLU A 48 12.38 5.56 -8.21
C GLU A 48 13.19 4.90 -9.33
N ALA A 49 12.53 4.42 -10.39
CA ALA A 49 13.20 3.80 -11.52
C ALA A 49 14.19 4.76 -12.21
N ARG A 50 13.80 6.04 -12.37
CA ARG A 50 14.69 7.08 -12.89
C ARG A 50 15.88 7.34 -11.97
N SER A 51 15.63 7.47 -10.66
CA SER A 51 16.71 7.67 -9.68
C SER A 51 17.74 6.55 -9.73
N ARG A 52 17.29 5.29 -9.76
CA ARG A 52 18.19 4.13 -9.85
C ARG A 52 18.97 4.08 -11.15
N HIS A 53 18.32 4.42 -12.27
CA HIS A 53 18.99 4.52 -13.55
C HIS A 53 20.10 5.58 -13.51
N ASP A 54 19.82 6.76 -12.97
CA ASP A 54 20.79 7.84 -12.86
C ASP A 54 21.96 7.47 -11.92
N ASP A 55 21.69 6.73 -10.84
CA ASP A 55 22.72 6.19 -9.96
C ASP A 55 23.63 5.18 -10.67
N LEU A 56 23.07 4.32 -11.53
CA LEU A 56 23.84 3.37 -12.33
C LEU A 56 24.69 4.10 -13.38
N VAL A 57 24.10 5.05 -14.11
CA VAL A 57 24.80 5.81 -15.17
C VAL A 57 25.91 6.70 -14.60
N SER A 58 25.68 7.31 -13.44
CA SER A 58 26.69 8.10 -12.74
C SER A 58 27.77 7.26 -12.05
N GLY A 59 27.59 5.92 -12.00
CA GLY A 59 28.49 5.02 -11.29
C GLY A 59 28.43 5.15 -9.76
N ARG A 60 27.42 5.84 -9.21
CA ARG A 60 27.16 5.89 -7.76
C ARG A 60 26.82 4.52 -7.19
N VAL A 61 26.16 3.68 -7.99
CA VAL A 61 25.89 2.28 -7.68
C VAL A 61 26.33 1.39 -8.84
N GLN A 62 26.69 0.15 -8.54
CA GLN A 62 26.95 -0.88 -9.55
C GLN A 62 25.83 -1.90 -9.53
N GLY A 63 25.45 -2.37 -10.73
CA GLY A 63 24.57 -3.51 -10.86
C GLY A 63 25.23 -4.78 -10.31
N MET A 64 24.42 -5.66 -9.73
CA MET A 64 24.83 -7.02 -9.38
C MET A 64 24.27 -8.00 -10.40
N THR A 65 25.01 -9.06 -10.66
CA THR A 65 24.54 -10.21 -11.44
C THR A 65 23.48 -10.99 -10.67
N ALA A 66 22.69 -11.80 -11.37
CA ALA A 66 21.68 -12.65 -10.76
C ALA A 66 22.30 -13.67 -9.77
N ASP A 67 23.50 -14.15 -10.05
CA ASP A 67 24.22 -15.09 -9.19
C ASP A 67 24.71 -14.42 -7.90
N GLU A 68 25.27 -13.20 -8.00
CA GLU A 68 25.64 -12.38 -6.84
C GLU A 68 24.43 -12.08 -5.97
N PHE A 69 23.31 -11.68 -6.58
CA PHE A 69 22.05 -11.46 -5.87
C PHE A 69 21.56 -12.73 -5.16
N SER A 70 21.54 -13.88 -5.85
CA SER A 70 21.08 -15.16 -5.30
C SER A 70 21.93 -15.61 -4.11
N SER A 71 23.25 -15.41 -4.20
CA SER A 71 24.20 -15.71 -3.13
C SER A 71 23.98 -14.81 -1.91
N TRP A 72 23.86 -13.49 -2.13
CA TRP A 72 23.57 -12.52 -1.08
C TRP A 72 22.21 -12.77 -0.41
N PHE A 73 21.15 -13.01 -1.18
CA PHE A 73 19.80 -13.22 -0.65
C PHE A 73 19.70 -14.48 0.23
N LYS A 74 20.43 -15.53 -0.10
CA LYS A 74 20.50 -16.75 0.73
C LYS A 74 21.33 -16.58 2.01
N SER A 75 22.07 -15.48 2.12
CA SER A 75 22.91 -15.16 3.28
C SER A 75 22.21 -14.23 4.30
N LEU A 76 21.04 -13.69 3.94
CA LEU A 76 20.13 -12.95 4.82
C LEU A 76 19.42 -13.90 5.79
#